data_AF-A0A1Y1MC70-F1
#
_entry.id   AF-A0A1Y1MC70-F1
#
_cell.length_a   1.000
_cell.length_b   1.000
_cell.length_c   1.000
_cell.angle_alpha   90.00
_cell.angle_beta   90.00
_cell.angle_gamma   90.00
#
_symmetry.space_group_name_H-M   'P 1'
#
loop_
_entity.id
_entity.type
_entity.pdbx_description
1 polymer ?
#
loop_
_entity_poly.entity_id
_entity_poly.type
_entity_poly.pdbx_seq_one_letter_code
_entity_poly.pdbx_strand_id
1 'polypeptide(L)'
;MIYDQTLNFYRWSVEILTHRQLSHLGIRMSKTDIYMYNYISIGVDAQVTLDFHRARSSRFYPFGSRFFNKMLYLGFGTQQVVAADCKNLEQRLNLYLDGVQVDLPELESIVILNIASWGAGVNLWGEGTNAPSQSHCDGVLEVIGVYSSFHIAQLQVGLSKPHRIGQAKRIDIHLHKSAPMQVDGEPWDQQPAHVKISFVNKATVLLNPI
;
A
#
# COMPACT_ATOMS: atom_id res chain seq x y z
N MET A 1 -2.01 26.72 -29.94
CA MET A 1 -2.42 26.81 -28.52
C MET A 1 -2.48 25.39 -27.99
N ILE A 2 -1.45 24.96 -27.28
CA ILE A 2 -1.50 23.73 -26.49
C ILE A 2 -2.27 24.14 -25.24
N TYR A 3 -3.49 23.64 -25.06
CA TYR A 3 -4.17 23.80 -23.78
C TYR A 3 -3.44 22.88 -22.80
N ASP A 4 -2.68 23.46 -21.87
CA ASP A 4 -2.13 22.73 -20.73
C ASP A 4 -3.31 22.24 -19.88
N GLN A 5 -3.80 21.04 -20.19
CA GLN A 5 -4.83 20.42 -19.40
C GLN A 5 -4.25 20.13 -18.02
N THR A 6 -4.92 20.61 -16.98
CA THR A 6 -4.53 20.36 -15.60
C THR A 6 -5.48 19.38 -14.96
N LEU A 7 -4.94 18.50 -14.12
CA LEU A 7 -5.68 17.53 -13.34
C LEU A 7 -5.51 17.83 -11.85
N ASN A 8 -6.54 17.56 -11.05
CA ASN A 8 -6.48 17.71 -9.60
C ASN A 8 -6.07 16.38 -8.97
N PHE A 9 -4.81 16.24 -8.56
CA PHE A 9 -4.32 15.03 -7.92
C PHE A 9 -4.54 15.08 -6.41
N TYR A 10 -5.29 14.13 -5.87
CA TYR A 10 -5.72 14.16 -4.47
C TYR A 10 -4.61 13.70 -3.54
N ARG A 11 -4.48 14.40 -2.41
CA ARG A 11 -3.51 14.12 -1.35
C ARG A 11 -4.23 13.66 -0.10
N TRP A 12 -3.73 12.56 0.44
CA TRP A 12 -4.29 11.88 1.60
C TRP A 12 -3.34 12.00 2.77
N SER A 13 -3.85 12.27 3.98
CA SER A 13 -3.07 12.17 5.21
C SER A 13 -3.11 10.74 5.69
N VAL A 14 -1.96 10.23 6.12
CA VAL A 14 -1.79 8.98 6.86
C VAL A 14 -1.33 9.37 8.26
N GLU A 15 -2.26 9.45 9.20
CA GLU A 15 -1.98 9.71 10.61
C GLU A 15 -1.70 8.37 11.31
N ILE A 16 -0.53 8.24 11.92
CA ILE A 16 -0.10 7.03 12.63
C ILE A 16 0.06 7.34 14.11
N LEU A 17 -0.78 6.74 14.93
CA LEU A 17 -0.75 6.83 16.39
C LEU A 17 -0.12 5.56 16.96
N THR A 18 1.16 5.62 17.31
CA THR A 18 1.91 4.45 17.83
C THR A 18 1.92 4.47 19.36
N HIS A 19 1.62 3.32 19.97
CA HIS A 19 1.78 3.10 21.41
C HIS A 19 3.24 2.75 21.72
N ARG A 20 3.98 3.62 22.43
CA ARG A 20 5.29 3.26 22.98
C ARG A 20 5.19 3.00 24.47
N GLN A 21 5.44 1.77 24.88
CA GLN A 21 5.54 1.40 26.29
C GLN A 21 6.96 1.74 26.76
N LEU A 22 7.11 2.79 27.58
CA LEU A 22 8.38 3.10 28.24
C LEU A 22 8.42 2.35 29.57
N SER A 23 9.42 1.50 29.74
CA SER A 23 9.58 0.51 30.83
C SER A 23 9.54 1.07 32.26
N HIS A 24 9.54 2.39 32.46
CA HIS A 24 9.44 3.01 33.78
C HIS A 24 8.61 4.31 33.91
N LEU A 25 8.04 4.86 32.83
CA LEU A 25 7.34 6.16 32.86
C LEU A 25 5.89 6.13 32.33
N GLY A 26 5.34 4.95 32.01
CA GLY A 26 4.00 4.79 31.44
C GLY A 26 3.98 4.69 29.92
N ILE A 27 2.78 4.72 29.33
CA ILE A 27 2.56 4.62 27.88
C ILE A 27 2.66 6.04 27.29
N ARG A 28 3.60 6.26 26.36
CA ARG A 28 3.68 7.49 25.58
C ARG A 28 3.16 7.23 24.17
N MET A 29 2.17 8.02 23.76
CA MET A 29 1.69 8.03 22.38
C MET A 29 2.60 8.92 21.52
N SER A 30 3.07 8.40 20.39
CA SER A 30 3.70 9.21 19.34
C SER A 30 2.76 9.29 18.14
N LYS A 31 2.52 10.51 17.65
CA LYS A 31 1.80 10.77 16.42
C LYS A 31 2.79 11.10 15.31
N THR A 32 2.63 10.45 14.17
CA THR A 32 3.37 10.72 12.93
C THR A 32 2.37 10.99 11.82
N ASP A 33 2.53 12.08 11.08
CA ASP A 33 1.70 12.40 9.91
C ASP A 33 2.54 12.26 8.64
N ILE A 34 2.05 11.43 7.71
CA ILE A 34 2.64 11.22 6.38
C ILE A 34 1.61 11.64 5.33
N TYR A 35 2.05 12.11 4.17
CA TYR A 35 1.16 12.37 3.03
C TYR A 35 1.35 11.31 1.96
N MET A 36 0.23 10.80 1.46
CA MET A 36 0.15 9.79 0.40
C MET A 36 -0.50 10.38 -0.84
N TYR A 37 0.07 10.06 -1.99
CA TYR A 37 -0.44 10.43 -3.30
C TYR A 37 -0.82 9.23 -4.17
N ASN A 38 -0.10 8.11 -4.07
CA ASN A 38 -0.32 6.96 -4.93
C ASN A 38 -0.97 5.81 -4.17
N TYR A 39 -0.26 5.23 -3.20
CA TYR A 39 -0.76 4.12 -2.41
C TYR A 39 0.04 3.88 -1.13
N ILE A 40 -0.60 3.19 -0.20
CA ILE A 40 -0.03 2.66 1.04
C ILE A 40 -0.30 1.17 1.07
N SER A 41 0.63 0.40 1.64
CA SER A 41 0.38 -1.01 1.90
C SER A 41 0.97 -1.46 3.23
N ILE A 42 0.38 -2.52 3.76
CA ILE A 42 0.80 -3.21 4.97
C ILE A 42 0.92 -4.70 4.67
N GLY A 43 1.96 -5.36 5.19
CA GLY A 43 2.22 -6.79 4.99
C GLY A 43 3.18 -7.09 3.84
N VAL A 44 2.98 -8.20 3.14
CA VAL A 44 3.97 -8.76 2.20
C VAL A 44 4.34 -7.82 1.03
N ASP A 45 3.44 -6.97 0.55
CA ASP A 45 3.77 -5.95 -0.46
C ASP A 45 4.79 -4.92 0.06
N ALA A 46 4.55 -4.41 1.27
CA ALA A 46 5.48 -3.50 1.94
C ALA A 46 6.80 -4.19 2.30
N GLN A 47 6.76 -5.48 2.65
CA GLN A 47 7.95 -6.28 2.92
C GLN A 47 8.84 -6.41 1.67
N VAL A 48 8.25 -6.71 0.50
CA VAL A 48 8.98 -6.73 -0.77
C VAL A 48 9.63 -5.37 -1.05
N THR A 49 8.91 -4.28 -0.79
CA THR A 49 9.44 -2.91 -0.93
C THR A 49 10.61 -2.65 0.04
N LEU A 50 10.50 -3.11 1.29
CA LEU A 50 11.54 -2.99 2.31
C LEU A 50 12.81 -3.77 1.95
N ASP A 51 12.66 -5.00 1.47
CA ASP A 51 13.79 -5.84 1.06
C ASP A 51 14.44 -5.30 -0.22
N PHE A 52 13.66 -4.77 -1.16
CA PHE A 52 14.19 -4.05 -2.31
C PHE A 52 14.98 -2.80 -1.88
N HIS A 53 14.45 -2.00 -0.95
CA HIS A 53 15.12 -0.81 -0.42
C HIS A 53 16.47 -1.18 0.24
N ARG A 54 16.49 -2.24 1.06
CA ARG A 54 17.72 -2.77 1.69
C ARG A 54 18.71 -3.30 0.65
N ALA A 55 18.24 -4.10 -0.31
CA ALA A 55 19.08 -4.68 -1.37
C ALA A 55 19.72 -3.60 -2.25
N ARG A 56 18.99 -2.52 -2.55
CA ARG A 56 19.50 -1.38 -3.34
C ARG A 56 20.62 -0.60 -2.63
N SER A 57 20.72 -0.73 -1.31
CA SER A 57 21.82 -0.15 -0.52
C SER A 57 23.07 -1.03 -0.51
N SER A 58 23.01 -2.25 -1.07
CA SER A 58 24.15 -3.16 -1.17
C SER A 58 25.13 -2.73 -2.26
N ARG A 59 26.43 -2.82 -1.96
CA ARG A 59 27.53 -2.57 -2.90
C ARG A 59 27.49 -3.46 -4.15
N PHE A 60 26.80 -4.59 -4.09
CA PHE A 60 26.69 -5.56 -5.19
C PHE A 60 25.40 -5.40 -6.02
N TYR A 61 24.58 -4.38 -5.77
CA TYR A 61 23.41 -4.11 -6.60
C TYR A 61 23.85 -3.64 -7.99
N PRO A 62 23.53 -4.36 -9.08
CA PRO A 62 23.90 -3.90 -10.41
C PRO A 62 23.10 -2.65 -10.74
N PHE A 63 23.77 -1.50 -10.74
CA PHE A 63 23.16 -0.22 -11.04
C PHE A 63 22.53 -0.22 -12.46
N GLY A 64 21.29 0.27 -12.57
CA GLY A 64 20.86 1.01 -13.76
C GLY A 64 19.93 0.35 -14.78
N SER A 65 19.47 -0.90 -14.61
CA SER A 65 18.52 -1.49 -15.57
C SER A 65 17.09 -1.55 -15.04
N ARG A 66 16.15 -0.89 -15.74
CA ARG A 66 14.70 -1.01 -15.48
C ARG A 66 14.23 -2.46 -15.54
N PHE A 67 14.82 -3.26 -16.44
CA PHE A 67 14.52 -4.68 -16.56
C PHE A 67 14.99 -5.46 -15.34
N PHE A 68 16.22 -5.20 -14.86
CA PHE A 68 16.73 -5.84 -13.65
C PHE A 68 15.92 -5.48 -12.41
N ASN A 69 15.52 -4.21 -12.29
CA ASN A 69 14.64 -3.77 -11.20
C ASN A 69 13.32 -4.56 -11.23
N LYS A 70 12.67 -4.66 -12.39
CA LYS A 70 11.43 -5.45 -12.55
C LYS A 70 11.64 -6.93 -12.22
N MET A 71 12.74 -7.53 -12.68
CA MET A 71 13.06 -8.93 -12.38
C MET A 71 13.37 -9.17 -10.92
N LEU A 72 13.95 -8.20 -10.21
CA LEU A 72 14.19 -8.31 -8.78
C LEU A 72 12.88 -8.30 -7.99
N TYR A 73 11.92 -7.43 -8.36
CA TYR A 73 10.57 -7.44 -7.77
C TYR A 73 9.84 -8.77 -8.01
N LEU A 74 9.93 -9.31 -9.25
CA LEU A 74 9.36 -10.61 -9.57
C LEU A 74 10.08 -11.76 -8.83
N GLY A 75 11.40 -11.66 -8.68
CA GLY A 75 12.24 -12.62 -7.95
C GLY A 75 11.89 -12.66 -6.46
N PHE A 76 11.72 -11.50 -5.82
CA PHE A 76 11.22 -11.41 -4.44
C PHE A 76 9.78 -11.91 -4.31
N GLY A 77 8.94 -11.77 -5.35
CA GLY A 77 7.59 -12.35 -5.38
C GLY A 77 7.56 -13.89 -5.54
N THR A 78 8.60 -14.51 -6.10
CA THR A 78 8.64 -15.94 -6.45
C THR A 78 9.49 -16.79 -5.52
N GLN A 79 10.51 -16.23 -4.87
CA GLN A 79 11.25 -16.94 -3.84
C GLN A 79 10.38 -17.06 -2.58
N GLN A 80 10.16 -18.30 -2.11
CA GLN A 80 9.56 -18.62 -0.79
C GLN A 80 10.37 -18.08 0.41
N VAL A 81 11.33 -17.18 0.19
CA VAL A 81 12.35 -16.77 1.16
C VAL A 81 11.90 -15.61 2.06
N VAL A 82 10.70 -15.05 1.88
CA VAL A 82 10.29 -13.87 2.66
C VAL A 82 8.87 -14.02 3.20
N ALA A 83 8.73 -13.84 4.51
CA ALA A 83 7.50 -13.50 5.24
C ALA A 83 6.71 -14.64 5.93
N ALA A 84 7.36 -15.51 6.72
CA ALA A 84 6.67 -16.04 7.91
C ALA A 84 6.05 -14.89 8.76
N ASP A 85 6.70 -13.72 8.72
CA ASP A 85 6.30 -12.52 9.45
C ASP A 85 5.04 -11.82 8.91
N CYS A 86 4.56 -12.08 7.68
CA CYS A 86 3.32 -11.47 7.19
C CYS A 86 2.12 -12.42 7.20
N LYS A 87 2.31 -13.69 7.58
CA LYS A 87 1.22 -14.66 7.69
C LYS A 87 0.15 -14.20 8.67
N ASN A 88 -1.09 -14.52 8.33
CA ASN A 88 -2.28 -14.24 9.11
C ASN A 88 -2.42 -12.74 9.43
N LEU A 89 -2.23 -11.86 8.43
CA LEU A 89 -2.30 -10.42 8.66
C LEU A 89 -3.69 -10.00 9.16
N GLU A 90 -4.75 -10.69 8.73
CA GLU A 90 -6.12 -10.49 9.17
C GLU A 90 -6.32 -10.69 10.68
N GLN A 91 -5.48 -11.49 11.33
CA GLN A 91 -5.49 -11.68 12.79
C GLN A 91 -4.67 -10.61 13.53
N ARG A 92 -3.90 -9.79 12.81
CA ARG A 92 -3.01 -8.77 13.38
C ARG A 92 -3.59 -7.38 13.31
N LEU A 93 -4.65 -7.16 12.54
CA LEU A 93 -5.27 -5.87 12.42
C LEU A 93 -6.79 -5.95 12.30
N ASN A 94 -7.47 -4.84 12.57
CA ASN A 94 -8.84 -4.60 12.13
C ASN A 94 -8.86 -3.48 11.11
N LEU A 95 -9.68 -3.65 10.07
CA LEU A 95 -9.89 -2.66 9.02
C LEU A 95 -11.30 -2.08 9.14
N TYR A 96 -11.39 -0.75 9.05
CA TYR A 96 -12.66 -0.03 8.98
C TYR A 96 -12.69 0.82 7.71
N LEU A 97 -13.78 0.69 6.96
CA LEU A 97 -14.08 1.46 5.77
C LEU A 97 -15.27 2.36 6.09
N ASP A 98 -15.06 3.68 6.06
CA ASP A 98 -16.07 4.69 6.42
C ASP A 98 -16.76 4.42 7.77
N GLY A 99 -15.99 3.92 8.74
CA GLY A 99 -16.45 3.61 10.10
C GLY A 99 -17.08 2.22 10.27
N VAL A 100 -17.25 1.44 9.19
CA VAL A 100 -17.77 0.08 9.24
C VAL A 100 -16.60 -0.92 9.26
N GLN A 101 -16.57 -1.80 10.26
CA GLN A 101 -15.56 -2.86 10.31
C GLN A 101 -15.77 -3.85 9.17
N VAL A 102 -14.68 -4.22 8.50
CA VAL A 102 -14.70 -5.21 7.43
C VAL A 102 -14.09 -6.52 7.93
N ASP A 103 -14.79 -7.62 7.67
CA ASP A 103 -14.26 -8.96 7.89
C ASP A 103 -13.29 -9.31 6.76
N LEU A 104 -12.04 -9.57 7.14
CA LEU A 104 -10.96 -9.85 6.20
C LEU A 104 -10.81 -11.37 6.01
N PRO A 105 -10.64 -11.86 4.76
CA PRO A 105 -10.21 -13.23 4.53
C PRO A 105 -8.75 -13.41 4.98
N GLU A 106 -8.28 -14.66 5.00
CA GLU A 106 -6.84 -14.93 5.17
C GLU A 106 -6.05 -14.23 4.07
N LEU A 107 -5.22 -13.26 4.46
CA LEU A 107 -4.44 -12.45 3.55
C LEU A 107 -3.09 -12.11 4.18
N GLU A 108 -2.10 -11.80 3.34
CA GLU A 108 -0.75 -11.42 3.77
C GLU A 108 -0.44 -9.95 3.50
N SER A 109 -1.32 -9.24 2.77
CA SER A 109 -1.20 -7.79 2.59
C SER A 109 -2.53 -7.10 2.31
N ILE A 110 -2.64 -5.86 2.80
CA ILE A 110 -3.65 -4.89 2.36
C ILE A 110 -2.93 -3.78 1.60
N VAL A 111 -3.47 -3.42 0.44
CA VAL A 111 -3.00 -2.32 -0.42
C VAL A 111 -4.16 -1.34 -0.59
N ILE A 112 -3.90 -0.06 -0.31
CA ILE A 112 -4.87 1.02 -0.40
C ILE A 112 -4.39 2.00 -1.47
N LEU A 113 -5.16 2.13 -2.55
CA LEU A 113 -4.81 2.83 -3.77
C LEU A 113 -5.58 4.14 -3.89
N ASN A 114 -4.88 5.20 -4.28
CA ASN A 114 -5.48 6.41 -4.86
C ASN A 114 -5.38 6.40 -6.39
N ILE A 115 -4.37 5.73 -6.96
CA ILE A 115 -4.19 5.59 -8.42
C ILE A 115 -4.40 4.15 -8.87
N ALA A 116 -4.74 3.98 -10.14
CA ALA A 116 -4.94 2.66 -10.73
C ALA A 116 -3.66 1.83 -10.82
N SER A 117 -2.48 2.45 -10.74
CA SER A 117 -1.21 1.76 -10.98
C SER A 117 -0.54 1.32 -9.68
N TRP A 118 -0.28 0.03 -9.57
CA TRP A 118 0.51 -0.58 -8.50
C TRP A 118 1.59 -1.50 -9.10
N GLY A 119 2.66 -1.77 -8.34
CA GLY A 119 3.60 -2.86 -8.63
C GLY A 119 4.03 -3.00 -10.09
N ALA A 120 4.87 -2.08 -10.58
CA ALA A 120 5.38 -2.08 -11.97
C ALA A 120 4.34 -1.85 -13.09
N GLY A 121 3.18 -1.28 -12.77
CA GLY A 121 2.19 -0.83 -13.76
C GLY A 121 0.88 -1.61 -13.76
N VAL A 122 0.73 -2.58 -12.86
CA VAL A 122 -0.45 -3.45 -12.76
C VAL A 122 -1.65 -2.61 -12.32
N ASN A 123 -2.78 -2.78 -13.03
CA ASN A 123 -4.06 -2.24 -12.60
C ASN A 123 -4.76 -3.23 -11.67
N LEU A 124 -4.61 -3.03 -10.36
CA LEU A 124 -5.22 -3.92 -9.35
C LEU A 124 -6.74 -3.72 -9.27
N TRP A 125 -7.23 -2.49 -9.30
CA TRP A 125 -8.69 -2.33 -9.25
C TRP A 125 -9.32 -2.84 -10.53
N GLY A 126 -8.71 -2.62 -11.70
CA GLY A 126 -9.16 -3.10 -13.00
C GLY A 126 -10.42 -2.41 -13.52
N GLU A 127 -10.79 -2.72 -14.76
CA GLU A 127 -12.04 -2.28 -15.40
C GLU A 127 -12.99 -3.48 -15.45
N GLY A 128 -14.19 -3.36 -14.87
CA GLY A 128 -15.15 -4.46 -14.87
C GLY A 128 -16.58 -3.98 -14.66
N THR A 129 -17.54 -4.65 -15.29
CA THR A 129 -18.96 -4.26 -15.33
C THR A 129 -19.66 -4.24 -13.97
N ASN A 130 -19.08 -4.87 -12.95
CA ASN A 130 -19.71 -5.09 -11.65
C ASN A 130 -18.97 -4.40 -10.49
N ALA A 131 -17.95 -3.59 -10.77
CA ALA A 131 -17.28 -2.79 -9.75
C ALA A 131 -17.37 -1.31 -10.08
N PRO A 132 -17.50 -0.45 -9.05
CA PRO A 132 -17.44 0.98 -9.24
C PRO A 132 -16.15 1.38 -9.95
N SER A 133 -16.24 2.36 -10.83
CA SER A 133 -15.09 2.91 -11.54
C SER A 133 -14.11 3.52 -10.54
N GLN A 134 -12.83 3.20 -10.67
CA GLN A 134 -11.78 3.87 -9.92
C GLN A 134 -11.48 5.24 -10.53
N SER A 135 -11.26 6.25 -9.69
CA SER A 135 -10.78 7.57 -10.10
C SER A 135 -9.86 8.14 -9.03
N HIS A 136 -8.73 8.72 -9.44
CA HIS A 136 -7.77 9.36 -8.53
C HIS A 136 -8.20 10.78 -8.09
N CYS A 137 -9.41 11.20 -8.48
CA CYS A 137 -9.97 12.53 -8.25
C CYS A 137 -11.39 12.51 -7.67
N ASP A 138 -11.92 11.36 -7.26
CA ASP A 138 -13.30 11.24 -6.75
C ASP A 138 -13.38 11.36 -5.21
N GLY A 139 -12.22 11.36 -4.53
CA GLY A 139 -12.15 11.42 -3.07
C GLY A 139 -12.46 10.10 -2.41
N VAL A 140 -12.21 8.99 -3.12
CA VAL A 140 -12.36 7.62 -2.66
C VAL A 140 -11.01 6.89 -2.84
N LEU A 141 -10.75 5.94 -1.95
CA LEU A 141 -9.60 5.03 -2.04
C LEU A 141 -10.09 3.61 -2.27
N GLU A 142 -9.38 2.87 -3.12
CA GLU A 142 -9.62 1.45 -3.35
C GLU A 142 -8.81 0.59 -2.39
N VAL A 143 -9.46 -0.38 -1.76
CA VAL A 143 -8.83 -1.29 -0.79
C VAL A 143 -8.79 -2.71 -1.36
N ILE A 144 -7.57 -3.24 -1.46
CA ILE A 144 -7.26 -4.53 -2.08
C ILE A 144 -6.58 -5.44 -1.07
N GLY A 145 -6.99 -6.70 -1.02
CA GLY A 145 -6.32 -7.79 -0.32
C GLY A 145 -5.41 -8.58 -1.26
N VAL A 146 -4.24 -8.97 -0.76
CA VAL A 146 -3.29 -9.85 -1.43
C VAL A 146 -2.95 -11.03 -0.52
N TYR A 147 -2.96 -12.23 -1.09
CA TYR A 147 -2.94 -13.49 -0.34
C TYR A 147 -1.53 -13.96 -0.02
N SER A 148 -0.54 -13.62 -0.83
CA SER A 148 0.86 -14.02 -0.64
C SER A 148 1.80 -13.30 -1.60
N SER A 149 3.10 -13.44 -1.39
CA SER A 149 4.12 -13.06 -2.38
C SER A 149 3.92 -13.75 -3.73
N PHE A 150 3.52 -15.03 -3.72
CA PHE A 150 3.19 -15.75 -4.94
C PHE A 150 1.98 -15.13 -5.66
N HIS A 151 0.95 -14.70 -4.91
CA HIS A 151 -0.16 -13.96 -5.49
C HIS A 151 0.29 -12.65 -6.13
N ILE A 152 1.21 -11.89 -5.50
CA ILE A 152 1.84 -10.69 -6.10
C ILE A 152 2.48 -11.03 -7.46
N ALA A 153 3.28 -12.09 -7.52
CA ALA A 153 3.94 -12.49 -8.76
C ALA A 153 2.92 -12.84 -9.86
N GLN A 154 1.87 -13.60 -9.52
CA GLN A 154 0.80 -13.92 -10.47
C GLN A 154 0.05 -12.68 -10.97
N LEU A 155 -0.22 -11.70 -10.10
CA LEU A 155 -0.85 -10.43 -10.47
C LEU A 155 0.01 -9.64 -11.47
N GLN A 156 1.33 -9.62 -11.26
CA GLN A 156 2.27 -8.91 -12.15
C GLN A 156 2.35 -9.51 -13.56
N VAL A 157 2.10 -10.81 -13.71
CA VAL A 157 2.09 -11.50 -15.01
C VAL A 157 0.67 -11.76 -15.56
N GLY A 158 -0.37 -11.23 -14.90
CA GLY A 158 -1.76 -11.38 -15.34
C GLY A 158 -2.36 -12.78 -15.19
N LEU A 159 -1.81 -13.61 -14.30
CA LEU A 159 -2.27 -14.98 -14.03
C LEU A 159 -3.24 -15.09 -12.84
N SER A 160 -3.48 -13.99 -12.11
CA SER A 160 -4.45 -13.96 -11.00
C SER A 160 -5.27 -12.66 -11.02
N LYS A 161 -6.31 -12.62 -10.19
CA LYS A 161 -7.13 -11.43 -9.93
C LYS A 161 -6.99 -11.01 -8.46
N PRO A 162 -6.94 -9.71 -8.18
CA PRO A 162 -6.83 -9.23 -6.81
C PRO A 162 -8.14 -9.39 -6.06
N HIS A 163 -8.05 -9.45 -4.74
CA HIS A 163 -9.22 -9.47 -3.87
C HIS A 163 -9.66 -8.03 -3.58
N ARG A 164 -10.76 -7.57 -4.18
CA ARG A 164 -11.31 -6.23 -3.91
C ARG A 164 -12.08 -6.26 -2.60
N ILE A 165 -11.57 -5.57 -1.58
CA ILE A 165 -12.20 -5.48 -0.27
C ILE A 165 -13.31 -4.42 -0.30
N GLY A 166 -13.03 -3.26 -0.90
CA GLY A 166 -14.02 -2.20 -1.01
C GLY A 166 -13.42 -0.87 -1.43
N GLN A 167 -14.24 0.17 -1.29
CA GLN A 167 -13.89 1.56 -1.52
C GLN A 167 -14.32 2.38 -0.31
N ALA A 168 -13.53 3.39 0.08
CA ALA A 168 -13.85 4.23 1.23
C ALA A 168 -13.26 5.63 1.09
N LYS A 169 -13.90 6.62 1.74
CA LYS A 169 -13.37 8.00 1.86
C LYS A 169 -12.51 8.18 3.10
N ARG A 170 -12.73 7.33 4.10
CA ARG A 170 -11.95 7.29 5.33
C ARG A 170 -11.65 5.83 5.66
N ILE A 171 -10.38 5.56 5.94
CA ILE A 171 -9.91 4.23 6.30
C ILE A 171 -9.24 4.32 7.67
N ASP A 172 -9.66 3.49 8.60
CA ASP A 172 -9.03 3.35 9.91
C ASP A 172 -8.51 1.90 10.02
N ILE A 173 -7.23 1.74 10.38
CA ILE A 173 -6.57 0.45 10.59
C ILE A 173 -6.08 0.40 12.03
N HIS A 174 -6.56 -0.59 12.78
CA HIS A 174 -6.05 -0.88 14.12
C HIS A 174 -5.06 -2.03 14.02
N LEU A 175 -3.76 -1.72 14.06
CA LEU A 175 -2.69 -2.70 13.98
C LEU A 175 -2.27 -3.14 15.39
N HIS A 176 -2.48 -4.42 15.70
CA HIS A 176 -2.23 -5.00 17.03
C HIS A 176 -0.84 -5.62 17.19
N LYS A 177 -0.20 -5.99 16.08
CA LYS A 177 1.16 -6.56 16.04
C LYS A 177 1.98 -5.85 14.99
N SER A 178 3.30 -5.83 15.16
CA SER A 178 4.17 -5.18 14.19
C SER A 178 4.03 -5.80 12.80
N ALA A 179 4.13 -4.95 11.78
CA ALA A 179 4.04 -5.35 10.38
C ALA A 179 4.81 -4.36 9.49
N PRO A 180 5.39 -4.84 8.37
CA PRO A 180 5.97 -3.97 7.36
C PRO A 180 4.89 -3.04 6.77
N MET A 181 5.23 -1.77 6.61
CA MET A 181 4.41 -0.77 5.95
C MET A 181 5.23 0.02 4.94
N GLN A 182 4.57 0.55 3.91
CA GLN A 182 5.17 1.51 3.00
C GLN A 182 4.13 2.53 2.55
N VAL A 183 4.57 3.76 2.27
CA VAL A 183 3.76 4.80 1.63
C VAL A 183 4.55 5.31 0.44
N ASP A 184 3.94 5.31 -0.75
CA ASP A 184 4.52 5.81 -2.00
C ASP A 184 5.94 5.28 -2.30
N GLY A 185 6.26 4.08 -1.84
CA GLY A 185 7.55 3.41 -2.04
C GLY A 185 8.59 3.60 -0.93
N GLU A 186 8.27 4.33 0.15
CA GLU A 186 9.12 4.49 1.34
C GLU A 186 8.72 3.48 2.43
N PRO A 187 9.51 2.42 2.68
CA PRO A 187 9.12 1.32 3.56
C PRO A 187 9.71 1.43 4.98
N TRP A 188 9.02 0.85 5.97
CA TRP A 188 9.49 0.69 7.35
C TRP A 188 8.82 -0.49 8.06
N ASP A 189 9.29 -0.83 9.25
CA ASP A 189 8.63 -1.79 10.16
C ASP A 189 7.78 -1.01 11.18
N GLN A 190 6.45 -1.16 11.09
CA GLN A 190 5.51 -0.43 11.93
C GLN A 190 5.18 -1.23 13.19
N GLN A 191 5.36 -0.61 14.36
CA GLN A 191 4.90 -1.15 15.65
C GLN A 191 3.37 -1.01 15.81
N PRO A 192 2.72 -1.70 16.77
CA PRO A 192 1.28 -1.58 16.99
C PRO A 192 0.80 -0.12 17.04
N ALA A 193 -0.17 0.20 16.21
CA ALA A 193 -0.59 1.56 15.96
C ALA A 193 -2.03 1.65 15.44
N HIS A 194 -2.64 2.81 15.62
CA HIS A 194 -3.85 3.19 14.92
C HIS A 194 -3.46 4.08 13.73
N VAL A 195 -3.70 3.59 12.51
CA VAL A 195 -3.45 4.30 11.26
C VAL A 195 -4.77 4.85 10.73
N LYS A 196 -4.84 6.13 10.41
CA LYS A 196 -6.02 6.79 9.84
C LYS A 196 -5.66 7.44 8.52
N ILE A 197 -6.46 7.16 7.50
CA ILE A 197 -6.28 7.68 6.16
C ILE A 197 -7.51 8.50 5.78
N SER A 198 -7.29 9.75 5.40
CA SER A 198 -8.37 10.64 5.01
C SER A 198 -7.90 11.73 4.04
N PHE A 199 -8.85 12.27 3.27
CA PHE A 199 -8.57 13.32 2.31
C PHE A 199 -8.09 14.61 3.00
N VAL A 200 -7.07 15.26 2.43
CA VAL A 200 -6.54 16.53 2.95
C VAL A 200 -6.86 17.66 1.99
N ASN A 201 -6.28 17.59 0.80
CA ASN A 201 -6.42 18.61 -0.24
C ASN A 201 -6.00 18.02 -1.59
N LYS A 202 -5.82 18.88 -2.59
CA LYS A 202 -5.43 18.49 -3.95
C LYS A 202 -4.24 19.30 -4.42
N ALA A 203 -3.40 18.69 -5.26
CA ALA A 203 -2.36 19.35 -6.02
C ALA A 203 -2.79 19.45 -7.48
N THR A 204 -2.59 20.59 -8.12
CA THR A 204 -2.82 20.73 -9.57
C THR A 204 -1.59 20.24 -10.31
N VAL A 205 -1.76 19.25 -11.16
CA VAL A 205 -0.68 18.65 -11.97
C VAL A 205 -0.96 18.85 -13.45
N LEU A 206 0.09 18.94 -14.25
CA LEU A 206 -0.02 18.99 -15.71
C LEU A 206 -0.37 17.60 -16.23
N LEU A 207 -1.39 17.54 -17.07
CA LEU A 207 -1.77 16.33 -17.79
C LEU A 207 -1.07 16.37 -19.15
N ASN A 208 -0.32 15.30 -19.46
CA ASN A 208 0.14 15.10 -20.82
C ASN A 208 -1.04 14.55 -21.63
N PRO A 209 -1.54 15.26 -22.66
CA PRO A 209 -2.54 14.70 -23.55
C PRO A 209 -1.88 13.52 -24.29
N ILE A 210 -2.42 12.31 -24.09
CA ILE A 210 -2.02 11.11 -24.84
C ILE A 210 -2.81 11.08 -26.14
#